data_AF-A0A1I4PKQ1-F1
#
_entry.id   AF-A0A1I4PKQ1-F1
#
_cell.length_a   1.000
_cell.length_b   1.000
_cell.length_c   1.000
_cell.angle_alpha   90.00
_cell.angle_beta   90.00
_cell.angle_gamma   90.00
#
_symmetry.space_group_name_H-M   'P 1'
#
loop_
_entity.id
_entity.type
_entity.pdbx_description
1 polymer ?
#
loop_
_entity_poly.entity_id
_entity_poly.type
_entity_poly.pdbx_seq_one_letter_code
_entity_poly.pdbx_strand_id
1 'polypeptide(L)'
;MSNTAAQGLPTPPPNLRESQLRAAVAERDEVITQQSQQLVQLQSTVNELSEQLQRLKDQVLEAQRKHFGQSSERGRYLQEDLFHPLEAPIPEQDEEEAAAQAPTQRRKTQPPRGRRALPPELPRETMRYDYDDETRAQLEAQNGGPLEEIGVEVTETLEYAPGHLYVKRHEVPKYAIRGDQGERTIVSPPRPSPPIPGAQVGASLLAHTVISKFADHLPLNRISQQLARDGYDVPRQRLCDYVLLSASVLAPLADLIRQDALASPVLHSDDTTVPQLEKGRRQTRTCRLWLYLGRGREDGIIPVFYDYTTNRSQEGPLEHLRDYQGYLQADAYAGYLNAERTQAALIWCACWSHARRSFEKIA
;
A
#
# COMPACT_ATOMS: atom_id res chain seq x y z
N MET A 1 110.79 19.16 -74.75
CA MET A 1 110.89 18.65 -73.38
C MET A 1 109.57 18.91 -72.68
N SER A 2 108.94 17.82 -72.24
CA SER A 2 108.01 17.67 -71.11
C SER A 2 106.77 18.57 -70.98
N ASN A 3 105.64 17.88 -71.12
CA ASN A 3 104.25 18.20 -70.81
C ASN A 3 103.94 17.78 -69.36
N THR A 4 103.25 18.59 -68.53
CA THR A 4 102.44 18.16 -67.36
C THR A 4 101.71 19.40 -66.78
N ALA A 5 100.42 19.62 -67.05
CA ALA A 5 99.19 18.96 -66.58
C ALA A 5 98.77 19.37 -65.16
N ALA A 6 97.53 19.85 -65.08
CA ALA A 6 96.87 20.47 -63.94
C ALA A 6 96.62 19.50 -62.77
N GLN A 7 96.76 20.02 -61.55
CA GLN A 7 96.43 19.33 -60.30
C GLN A 7 94.91 19.24 -60.13
N GLY A 8 94.35 18.03 -60.20
CA GLY A 8 92.98 17.70 -59.80
C GLY A 8 92.91 17.37 -58.30
N LEU A 9 91.94 17.97 -57.61
CA LEU A 9 91.56 17.61 -56.24
C LEU A 9 91.06 16.16 -56.17
N PRO A 10 91.35 15.39 -55.10
CA PRO A 10 90.93 14.00 -54.98
C PRO A 10 89.43 13.88 -54.66
N THR A 11 88.69 13.19 -55.51
CA THR A 11 87.37 12.63 -55.19
C THR A 11 87.53 11.39 -54.30
N PRO A 12 86.82 11.28 -53.16
CA PRO A 12 86.93 10.13 -52.26
C PRO A 12 86.24 8.86 -52.82
N PRO A 13 86.62 7.65 -52.34
CA PRO A 13 86.23 6.38 -52.94
C PRO A 13 84.74 6.01 -52.73
N PRO A 14 84.11 5.30 -53.69
CA PRO A 14 82.65 5.11 -53.78
C PRO A 14 82.03 4.20 -52.70
N ASN A 15 82.80 3.28 -52.10
CA ASN A 15 82.26 2.24 -51.20
C ASN A 15 81.98 2.72 -49.76
N LEU A 16 82.47 3.90 -49.37
CA LEU A 16 82.18 4.49 -48.05
C LEU A 16 80.77 5.09 -47.96
N ARG A 17 80.18 5.52 -49.10
CA ARG A 17 78.82 6.10 -49.12
C ARG A 17 77.73 5.04 -48.99
N GLU A 18 77.90 3.87 -49.59
CA GLU A 18 76.85 2.84 -49.59
C GLU A 18 76.70 2.16 -48.22
N SER A 19 77.82 1.89 -47.53
CA SER A 19 77.80 1.33 -46.18
C SER A 19 77.23 2.31 -45.15
N GLN A 20 77.57 3.59 -45.25
CA GLN A 20 76.99 4.66 -44.43
C GLN A 20 75.49 4.83 -44.68
N LEU A 21 75.05 4.72 -45.94
CA LEU A 21 73.63 4.79 -46.30
C LEU A 21 72.84 3.60 -45.74
N ARG A 22 73.38 2.38 -45.83
CA ARG A 22 72.73 1.17 -45.27
C ARG A 22 72.63 1.23 -43.74
N ALA A 23 73.65 1.75 -43.06
CA ALA A 23 73.62 1.95 -41.61
C ALA A 23 72.54 2.98 -41.21
N ALA A 24 72.43 4.10 -41.93
CA ALA A 24 71.41 5.12 -41.69
C ALA A 24 69.98 4.62 -41.97
N VAL A 25 69.79 3.74 -42.96
CA VAL A 25 68.50 3.09 -43.24
C VAL A 25 68.13 2.12 -42.11
N ALA A 26 69.08 1.32 -41.63
CA ALA A 26 68.84 0.40 -40.52
C ALA A 26 68.47 1.12 -39.21
N GLU A 27 69.15 2.22 -38.88
CA GLU A 27 68.84 3.08 -37.74
C GLU A 27 67.44 3.70 -37.86
N ARG A 28 67.09 4.18 -39.06
CA ARG A 28 65.74 4.71 -39.33
C ARG A 28 64.67 3.64 -39.18
N ASP A 29 64.89 2.43 -39.69
CA ASP A 29 63.92 1.34 -39.62
C ASP A 29 63.75 0.83 -38.18
N GLU A 30 64.81 0.87 -37.36
CA GLU A 30 64.74 0.61 -35.92
C GLU A 30 63.89 1.67 -35.19
N VAL A 31 64.10 2.96 -35.50
CA VAL A 31 63.27 4.05 -34.96
C VAL A 31 61.80 3.93 -35.39
N ILE A 32 61.53 3.58 -36.66
CA ILE A 32 60.17 3.35 -37.16
C ILE A 32 59.52 2.18 -36.42
N THR A 33 60.28 1.12 -36.13
CA THR A 33 59.78 -0.05 -35.39
C THR A 33 59.45 0.32 -33.94
N GLN A 34 60.33 1.06 -33.26
CA GLN A 34 60.09 1.55 -31.89
C GLN A 34 58.87 2.48 -31.83
N GLN A 35 58.74 3.42 -32.77
CA GLN A 35 57.59 4.31 -32.86
C GLN A 35 56.29 3.53 -33.14
N SER A 36 56.34 2.52 -34.01
CA SER A 36 55.17 1.67 -34.30
C SER A 36 54.72 0.88 -33.07
N GLN A 37 55.67 0.34 -32.29
CA GLN A 37 55.36 -0.35 -31.03
C GLN A 37 54.75 0.61 -29.99
N GLN A 38 55.30 1.83 -29.86
CA GLN A 38 54.75 2.85 -28.98
C GLN A 38 53.34 3.27 -29.39
N LEU A 39 53.05 3.42 -30.69
CA LEU A 39 51.71 3.74 -31.18
C LEU A 39 50.70 2.65 -30.84
N VAL A 40 51.08 1.37 -30.98
CA VAL A 40 50.21 0.24 -30.61
C VAL A 40 49.93 0.25 -29.10
N GLN A 41 50.94 0.51 -28.26
CA GLN A 41 50.77 0.57 -26.81
C GLN A 41 49.94 1.78 -26.35
N LEU A 42 50.12 2.93 -26.99
CA LEU A 42 49.29 4.10 -26.74
C LEU A 42 47.84 3.84 -27.16
N GLN A 43 47.62 3.20 -28.31
CA GLN A 43 46.28 2.89 -28.79
C GLN A 43 45.54 1.91 -27.86
N SER A 44 46.23 0.90 -27.33
CA SER A 44 45.62 -0.03 -26.37
C SER A 44 45.26 0.68 -25.06
N THR A 45 46.13 1.58 -24.58
CA THR A 45 45.90 2.37 -23.37
C THR A 45 44.73 3.35 -23.55
N VAL A 46 44.63 4.00 -24.72
CA VAL A 46 43.51 4.88 -25.06
C VAL A 46 42.20 4.11 -25.10
N ASN A 47 42.18 2.90 -25.66
CA ASN A 47 40.99 2.06 -25.67
C ASN A 47 40.56 1.66 -24.25
N GLU A 48 41.50 1.22 -23.42
CA GLU A 48 41.23 0.82 -22.03
C GLU A 48 40.72 2.01 -21.20
N LEU A 49 41.39 3.16 -21.29
CA LEU A 49 40.95 4.38 -20.61
C LEU A 49 39.59 4.85 -21.11
N SER A 50 39.31 4.73 -22.41
CA SER A 50 38.01 5.09 -22.97
C SER A 50 36.90 4.20 -22.43
N GLU A 51 37.15 2.90 -22.29
CA GLU A 51 36.20 1.94 -21.69
C GLU A 51 35.97 2.24 -20.21
N GLN A 52 37.04 2.52 -19.45
CA GLN A 52 36.94 2.93 -18.04
C GLN A 52 36.14 4.23 -17.88
N LEU A 53 36.38 5.21 -18.77
CA LEU A 53 35.68 6.50 -18.76
C LEU A 53 34.19 6.32 -19.07
N GLN A 54 33.82 5.44 -20.00
CA GLN A 54 32.42 5.10 -20.24
C GLN A 54 31.77 4.47 -19.02
N ARG A 55 32.42 3.45 -18.42
CA ARG A 55 31.90 2.81 -17.19
C ARG A 55 31.72 3.81 -16.04
N LEU A 56 32.67 4.71 -15.85
CA LEU A 56 32.59 5.76 -14.83
C LEU A 56 31.45 6.76 -15.12
N LYS A 57 31.25 7.14 -16.39
CA LYS A 57 30.12 7.99 -16.79
C LYS A 57 28.79 7.33 -16.48
N ASP A 58 28.64 6.05 -16.80
CA ASP A 58 27.42 5.29 -16.54
C ASP A 58 27.13 5.23 -15.03
N GLN A 59 28.15 4.96 -14.21
CA GLN A 59 28.02 4.96 -12.74
C GLN A 59 27.61 6.32 -12.19
N VAL A 60 28.18 7.41 -12.70
CA VAL A 60 27.83 8.78 -12.28
C VAL A 60 26.39 9.11 -12.69
N LEU A 61 25.97 8.74 -13.91
CA LEU A 61 24.59 8.95 -14.35
C LEU A 61 23.60 8.12 -13.53
N GLU A 62 23.92 6.87 -13.20
CA GLU A 62 23.09 6.02 -12.35
C GLU A 62 22.98 6.60 -10.93
N ALA A 63 24.10 7.05 -10.36
CA ALA A 63 24.11 7.69 -9.05
C ALA A 63 23.31 9.00 -9.05
N GLN A 64 23.45 9.84 -10.07
CA GLN A 64 22.66 11.06 -10.24
C GLN A 64 21.17 10.76 -10.38
N ARG A 65 20.78 9.74 -11.15
CA ARG A 65 19.37 9.32 -11.25
C ARG A 65 18.83 8.77 -9.93
N LYS A 66 19.63 8.02 -9.16
CA LYS A 66 19.22 7.51 -7.83
C LYS A 66 19.04 8.63 -6.80
N HIS A 67 19.90 9.66 -6.84
CA HIS A 67 19.87 10.75 -5.86
C HIS A 67 18.97 11.92 -6.25
N PHE A 68 18.88 12.25 -7.54
CA PHE A 68 18.20 13.45 -8.05
C PHE A 68 17.15 13.15 -9.13
N GLY A 69 17.00 11.89 -9.55
CA GLY A 69 15.98 11.48 -10.51
C GLY A 69 14.61 11.30 -9.87
N GLN A 70 13.56 11.42 -10.67
CA GLN A 70 12.20 11.19 -10.22
C GLN A 70 11.98 9.69 -9.95
N SER A 71 11.51 9.35 -8.75
CA SER A 71 11.21 7.97 -8.33
C SER A 71 9.91 7.42 -8.90
N SER A 72 9.11 8.25 -9.60
CA SER A 72 7.82 7.86 -10.18
C SER A 72 7.89 7.85 -11.72
N GLU A 73 7.33 6.82 -12.34
CA GLU A 73 7.16 6.69 -13.80
C GLU A 73 6.13 7.67 -14.40
N ARG A 74 5.51 8.56 -13.60
CA ARG A 74 4.58 9.56 -14.08
C ARG A 74 5.33 10.65 -14.85
N GLY A 75 5.36 10.50 -16.17
CA GLY A 75 5.79 11.55 -17.08
C GLY A 75 4.98 12.84 -16.88
N ARG A 76 5.65 13.97 -17.12
CA ARG A 76 5.15 15.35 -17.09
C ARG A 76 3.76 15.48 -17.73
N TYR A 77 2.73 15.41 -16.90
CA TYR A 77 1.47 16.09 -17.11
C TYR A 77 1.19 16.94 -15.88
N LEU A 78 1.50 18.24 -16.02
CA LEU A 78 0.92 19.37 -15.32
C LEU A 78 0.65 19.21 -13.81
N GLN A 79 1.68 19.41 -12.98
CA GLN A 79 1.57 20.29 -11.80
C GLN A 79 2.98 20.60 -11.27
N GLU A 80 3.54 21.71 -11.74
CA GLU A 80 4.71 22.33 -11.11
C GLU A 80 4.27 22.98 -9.78
N ASP A 81 5.12 22.86 -8.76
CA ASP A 81 5.20 23.69 -7.55
C ASP A 81 4.05 23.72 -6.53
N LEU A 82 3.81 22.66 -5.75
CA LEU A 82 3.07 22.83 -4.48
C LEU A 82 3.55 22.06 -3.23
N PHE A 83 4.53 21.16 -3.28
CA PHE A 83 4.99 20.49 -2.06
C PHE A 83 6.50 20.27 -2.04
N HIS A 84 7.23 21.26 -1.55
CA HIS A 84 8.56 21.06 -0.99
C HIS A 84 8.38 20.63 0.47
N PRO A 85 8.72 19.41 0.89
CA PRO A 85 8.83 19.11 2.31
C PRO A 85 10.11 19.79 2.79
N LEU A 86 9.97 20.86 3.56
CA LEU A 86 11.01 21.22 4.50
C LEU A 86 11.11 20.06 5.49
N GLU A 87 12.27 19.40 5.54
CA GLU A 87 12.60 18.43 6.58
C GLU A 87 12.48 19.14 7.93
N ALA A 88 11.34 18.95 8.60
CA ALA A 88 11.20 19.29 10.00
C ALA A 88 11.98 18.23 10.79
N PRO A 89 12.92 18.62 11.67
CA PRO A 89 13.59 17.66 12.52
C PRO A 89 12.57 16.96 13.42
N ILE A 90 12.65 15.64 13.46
CA ILE A 90 11.91 14.79 14.39
C ILE A 90 12.37 15.22 15.79
N PRO A 91 11.49 15.69 16.69
CA PRO A 91 11.89 15.92 18.07
C PRO A 91 12.30 14.58 18.67
N GLU A 92 13.51 14.53 19.23
CA GLU A 92 13.91 13.43 20.09
C GLU A 92 12.84 13.24 21.17
N GLN A 93 12.38 12.00 21.32
CA GLN A 93 11.47 11.65 22.40
C GLN A 93 12.26 11.76 23.69
N ASP A 94 12.07 12.87 24.42
CA ASP A 94 12.43 12.94 25.82
C ASP A 94 11.68 11.81 26.55
N GLU A 95 12.45 10.86 27.08
CA GLU A 95 11.99 9.93 28.10
C GLU A 95 11.69 10.74 29.37
N GLU A 96 10.51 11.35 29.44
CA GLU A 96 9.98 11.83 30.70
C GLU A 96 9.60 10.64 31.58
N GLU A 97 10.57 10.25 32.41
CA GLU A 97 10.38 9.46 33.62
C GLU A 97 9.43 10.25 34.56
N ALA A 98 8.13 10.12 34.34
CA ALA A 98 7.13 10.60 35.27
C ALA A 98 7.22 9.74 36.55
N ALA A 99 8.00 10.20 37.52
CA ALA A 99 8.01 9.72 38.88
C ALA A 99 6.56 9.73 39.41
N ALA A 100 5.98 8.54 39.51
CA ALA A 100 4.66 8.33 40.10
C ALA A 100 4.73 8.66 41.59
N GLN A 101 4.33 9.88 41.95
CA GLN A 101 3.90 10.16 43.31
C GLN A 101 2.65 9.33 43.58
N ALA A 102 2.76 8.43 44.55
CA ALA A 102 1.69 7.54 44.96
C ALA A 102 0.46 8.35 45.41
N PRO A 103 -0.71 8.21 44.75
CA PRO A 103 -1.93 8.72 45.31
C PRO A 103 -2.35 7.77 46.43
N THR A 104 -2.42 8.31 47.65
CA THR A 104 -3.07 7.71 48.82
C THR A 104 -4.34 6.97 48.40
N GLN A 105 -4.41 5.68 48.72
CA GLN A 105 -5.54 4.80 48.43
C GLN A 105 -6.82 5.31 49.11
N ARG A 106 -7.57 6.19 48.44
CA ARG A 106 -9.01 6.28 48.67
C ARG A 106 -9.63 5.11 47.92
N ARG A 107 -10.26 4.20 48.68
CA ARG A 107 -11.05 3.07 48.16
C ARG A 107 -11.86 3.53 46.94
N LYS A 108 -11.47 3.08 45.75
CA LYS A 108 -12.27 3.24 44.54
C LYS A 108 -13.51 2.38 44.72
N THR A 109 -14.66 3.03 44.89
CA THR A 109 -15.96 2.42 44.65
C THR A 109 -15.94 1.81 43.25
N GLN A 110 -16.38 0.55 43.13
CA GLN A 110 -16.46 -0.12 41.83
C GLN A 110 -17.27 0.76 40.86
N PRO A 111 -16.78 0.99 39.61
CA PRO A 111 -17.58 1.71 38.64
C PRO A 111 -18.87 0.94 38.37
N PRO A 112 -20.00 1.63 38.14
CA PRO A 112 -21.26 0.95 37.89
C PRO A 112 -21.14 0.03 36.67
N ARG A 113 -21.56 -1.23 36.84
CA ARG A 113 -21.74 -2.18 35.75
C ARG A 113 -22.90 -1.71 34.88
N GLY A 114 -22.61 -0.84 33.92
CA GLY A 114 -23.60 -0.27 33.00
C GLY A 114 -22.93 0.38 31.80
N ARG A 115 -23.66 0.41 30.69
CA ARG A 115 -23.27 1.12 29.45
C ARG A 115 -23.10 2.61 29.80
N ARG A 116 -21.98 3.23 29.38
CA ARG A 116 -21.80 4.68 29.56
C ARG A 116 -22.85 5.39 28.72
N ALA A 117 -23.60 6.33 29.29
CA ALA A 117 -24.53 7.13 28.52
C ALA A 117 -23.76 7.96 27.47
N LEU A 118 -24.38 8.19 26.31
CA LEU A 118 -23.82 9.10 25.31
C LEU A 118 -23.87 10.54 25.84
N PRO A 119 -22.96 11.43 25.42
CA PRO A 119 -22.94 12.81 25.90
C PRO A 119 -24.30 13.51 25.73
N PRO A 120 -24.80 14.22 26.76
CA PRO A 120 -26.08 14.92 26.69
C PRO A 120 -26.04 16.11 25.73
N GLU A 121 -24.87 16.70 25.49
CA GLU A 121 -24.73 17.89 24.65
C GLU A 121 -24.79 17.61 23.14
N LEU A 122 -24.63 16.35 22.74
CA LEU A 122 -24.74 15.99 21.33
C LEU A 122 -26.19 16.11 20.85
N PRO A 123 -26.41 16.63 19.63
CA PRO A 123 -27.75 16.76 19.06
C PRO A 123 -28.40 15.37 18.92
N ARG A 124 -29.69 15.29 19.24
CA ARG A 124 -30.48 14.05 19.17
C ARG A 124 -31.48 14.12 18.03
N GLU A 125 -31.42 13.13 17.15
CA GLU A 125 -32.42 12.92 16.11
C GLU A 125 -33.27 11.70 16.46
N THR A 126 -34.57 11.93 16.67
CA THR A 126 -35.51 10.87 17.03
C THR A 126 -36.12 10.26 15.77
N MET A 127 -35.95 8.94 15.62
CA MET A 127 -36.66 8.12 14.64
C MET A 127 -37.61 7.18 15.36
N ARG A 128 -38.91 7.36 15.11
CA ARG A 128 -39.94 6.46 15.59
C ARG A 128 -40.24 5.39 14.53
N TYR A 129 -40.14 4.13 14.92
CA TYR A 129 -40.41 2.98 14.07
C TYR A 129 -41.78 2.43 14.44
N ASP A 130 -42.79 2.78 13.66
CA ASP A 130 -44.16 2.33 13.90
C ASP A 130 -44.60 1.31 12.84
N TYR A 131 -45.72 0.64 13.10
CA TYR A 131 -46.39 -0.14 12.06
C TYR A 131 -46.97 0.81 11.00
N ASP A 132 -46.96 0.38 9.74
CA ASP A 132 -47.76 1.02 8.71
C ASP A 132 -49.25 0.72 8.93
N ASP A 133 -50.12 1.51 8.30
CA ASP A 133 -51.57 1.43 8.51
C ASP A 133 -52.14 0.05 8.16
N GLU A 134 -51.55 -0.62 7.16
CA GLU A 134 -51.97 -1.96 6.74
C GLU A 134 -51.60 -3.03 7.78
N THR A 135 -50.34 -3.07 8.24
CA THR A 135 -49.92 -4.04 9.28
C THR A 135 -50.67 -3.78 10.58
N ARG A 136 -50.93 -2.52 10.91
CA ARG A 136 -51.73 -2.15 12.08
C ARG A 136 -53.14 -2.74 11.99
N ALA A 137 -53.86 -2.51 10.89
CA ALA A 137 -55.21 -3.04 10.70
C ALA A 137 -55.25 -4.59 10.73
N GLN A 138 -54.23 -5.25 10.17
CA GLN A 138 -54.10 -6.70 10.21
C GLN A 138 -53.92 -7.21 11.65
N LEU A 139 -53.07 -6.56 12.46
CA LEU A 139 -52.86 -6.92 13.86
C LEU A 139 -54.12 -6.71 14.70
N GLU A 140 -54.87 -5.62 14.48
CA GLU A 140 -56.15 -5.36 15.16
C GLU A 140 -57.19 -6.43 14.82
N ALA A 141 -57.30 -6.79 13.53
CA ALA A 141 -58.22 -7.82 13.06
C ALA A 141 -57.88 -9.22 13.59
N GLN A 142 -56.60 -9.58 13.67
CA GLN A 142 -56.16 -10.89 14.18
C GLN A 142 -56.36 -11.04 15.69
N ASN A 143 -56.24 -9.95 16.45
CA ASN A 143 -56.24 -10.00 17.91
C ASN A 143 -57.53 -9.43 18.55
N GLY A 144 -58.50 -8.98 17.74
CA GLY A 144 -59.85 -8.63 18.19
C GLY A 144 -59.95 -7.30 18.96
N GLY A 145 -59.07 -6.33 18.71
CA GLY A 145 -59.10 -5.05 19.41
C GLY A 145 -58.10 -4.03 18.88
N PRO A 146 -58.26 -2.73 19.22
CA PRO A 146 -57.36 -1.67 18.76
C PRO A 146 -55.96 -1.80 19.40
N LEU A 147 -54.92 -1.34 18.68
CA LEU A 147 -53.58 -1.23 19.26
C LEU A 147 -53.51 -0.03 20.23
N GLU A 148 -53.36 -0.31 21.53
CA GLU A 148 -53.13 0.70 22.58
C GLU A 148 -51.63 0.83 22.88
N GLU A 149 -51.04 2.02 22.71
CA GLU A 149 -49.63 2.26 23.06
C GLU A 149 -49.43 2.21 24.58
N ILE A 150 -48.62 1.25 25.05
CA ILE A 150 -48.34 1.05 26.48
C ILE A 150 -46.98 1.62 26.91
N GLY A 151 -46.12 1.96 25.96
CA GLY A 151 -44.81 2.54 26.24
C GLY A 151 -43.92 2.54 25.01
N VAL A 152 -42.76 3.16 25.13
CA VAL A 152 -41.78 3.27 24.04
C VAL A 152 -40.45 2.74 24.52
N GLU A 153 -39.88 1.79 23.78
CA GLU A 153 -38.51 1.36 23.97
C GLU A 153 -37.56 2.28 23.21
N VAL A 154 -36.65 2.90 23.95
CA VAL A 154 -35.69 3.87 23.40
C VAL A 154 -34.30 3.26 23.34
N THR A 155 -33.67 3.36 22.17
CA THR A 155 -32.27 2.98 21.98
C THR A 155 -31.51 4.14 21.37
N GLU A 156 -30.33 4.45 21.88
CA GLU A 156 -29.47 5.49 21.31
C GLU A 156 -28.25 4.87 20.61
N THR A 157 -27.94 5.38 19.43
CA THR A 157 -26.71 5.07 18.69
C THR A 157 -26.00 6.38 18.31
N LEU A 158 -24.68 6.40 18.40
CA LEU A 158 -23.84 7.52 18.01
C LEU A 158 -23.53 7.42 16.52
N GLU A 159 -23.86 8.46 15.77
CA GLU A 159 -23.69 8.57 14.33
C GLU A 159 -22.76 9.76 14.02
N TYR A 160 -22.20 9.73 12.80
CA TYR A 160 -21.32 10.76 12.27
C TYR A 160 -21.91 11.30 10.97
N ALA A 161 -22.14 12.60 10.93
CA ALA A 161 -22.32 13.34 9.69
C ALA A 161 -21.03 14.11 9.41
N PRO A 162 -20.66 14.37 8.14
CA PRO A 162 -19.47 15.16 7.83
C PRO A 162 -19.41 16.46 8.67
N GLY A 163 -18.40 16.53 9.53
CA GLY A 163 -18.15 17.69 10.40
C GLY A 163 -18.81 17.69 11.78
N HIS A 164 -19.70 16.74 12.14
CA HIS A 164 -20.23 16.67 13.52
C HIS A 164 -20.79 15.29 13.91
N LEU A 165 -20.83 15.05 15.22
CA LEU A 165 -21.46 13.88 15.82
C LEU A 165 -22.91 14.18 16.22
N TYR A 166 -23.76 13.17 16.11
CA TYR A 166 -25.14 13.25 16.59
C TYR A 166 -25.58 11.90 17.14
N VAL A 167 -26.58 11.93 18.01
CA VAL A 167 -27.17 10.73 18.61
C VAL A 167 -28.47 10.42 17.91
N LYS A 168 -28.53 9.26 17.27
CA LYS A 168 -29.74 8.73 16.68
C LYS A 168 -30.53 7.98 17.76
N ARG A 169 -31.70 8.51 18.11
CA ARG A 169 -32.62 7.94 19.09
C ARG A 169 -33.69 7.12 18.38
N HIS A 170 -33.62 5.82 18.51
CA HIS A 170 -34.60 4.87 17.98
C HIS A 170 -35.71 4.65 18.99
N GLU A 171 -36.93 5.04 18.63
CA GLU A 171 -38.14 4.84 19.42
C GLU A 171 -38.99 3.74 18.80
N VAL A 172 -39.15 2.64 19.53
CA VAL A 172 -40.00 1.52 19.12
C VAL A 172 -41.17 1.44 20.10
N PRO A 173 -42.38 1.83 19.70
CA PRO A 173 -43.56 1.74 20.55
C PRO A 173 -43.89 0.27 20.84
N LYS A 174 -44.41 0.03 22.04
CA LYS A 174 -44.98 -1.24 22.47
C LYS A 174 -46.47 -1.04 22.54
N TYR A 175 -47.20 -1.95 21.90
CA TYR A 175 -48.64 -1.94 21.86
C TYR A 175 -49.19 -3.12 22.65
N ALA A 176 -50.27 -2.88 23.39
CA ALA A 176 -51.10 -3.94 23.92
C ALA A 176 -52.38 -4.02 23.09
N ILE A 177 -52.78 -5.24 22.76
CA ILE A 177 -54.09 -5.53 22.19
C ILE A 177 -54.88 -6.29 23.25
N ARG A 178 -56.09 -5.82 23.54
CA ARG A 178 -57.05 -6.50 24.40
C ARG A 178 -58.03 -7.24 23.51
N GLY A 179 -57.91 -8.57 23.48
CA GLY A 179 -58.84 -9.39 22.71
C GLY A 179 -60.20 -9.50 23.39
N ASP A 180 -61.22 -9.86 22.61
CA ASP A 180 -62.61 -10.04 23.06
C ASP A 180 -62.77 -11.06 24.21
N GLN A 181 -61.82 -11.98 24.37
CA GLN A 181 -61.80 -13.01 25.42
C GLN A 181 -61.02 -12.59 26.68
N GLY A 182 -60.53 -11.35 26.75
CA GLY A 182 -59.77 -10.81 27.89
C GLY A 182 -58.27 -11.12 27.86
N GLU A 183 -57.77 -11.78 26.83
CA GLU A 183 -56.34 -11.99 26.59
C GLU A 183 -55.63 -10.67 26.23
N ARG A 184 -54.40 -10.49 26.72
CA ARG A 184 -53.56 -9.33 26.42
C ARG A 184 -52.33 -9.75 25.65
N THR A 185 -52.26 -9.36 24.38
CA THR A 185 -51.10 -9.59 23.52
C THR A 185 -50.26 -8.32 23.46
N ILE A 186 -48.95 -8.42 23.70
CA ILE A 186 -48.03 -7.30 23.54
C ILE A 186 -47.28 -7.49 22.24
N VAL A 187 -47.37 -6.50 21.36
CA VAL A 187 -46.69 -6.47 20.06
C VAL A 187 -45.84 -5.21 19.94
N SER A 188 -44.76 -5.29 19.16
CA SER A 188 -43.89 -4.15 18.90
C SER A 188 -43.34 -4.22 17.48
N PRO A 189 -43.22 -3.09 16.77
CA PRO A 189 -42.60 -3.04 15.45
C PRO A 189 -41.19 -3.64 15.44
N PRO A 190 -40.70 -4.11 14.28
CA PRO A 190 -39.36 -4.65 14.16
C PRO A 190 -38.32 -3.59 14.57
N ARG A 191 -37.42 -3.96 15.47
CA ARG A 191 -36.34 -3.08 15.93
C ARG A 191 -35.29 -2.93 14.83
N PRO A 192 -34.75 -1.72 14.59
CA PRO A 192 -33.54 -1.59 13.77
C PRO A 192 -32.38 -2.38 14.39
N SER A 193 -31.74 -3.22 13.58
CA SER A 193 -30.56 -3.97 13.99
C SER A 193 -29.33 -3.06 13.92
N PRO A 194 -28.54 -2.90 15.00
CA PRO A 194 -27.29 -2.18 14.92
C PRO A 194 -26.27 -2.99 14.09
N PRO A 195 -25.32 -2.32 13.40
CA PRO A 195 -24.29 -3.02 12.62
C PRO A 195 -23.41 -3.91 13.49
N ILE A 196 -23.15 -3.49 14.73
CA ILE A 196 -22.41 -4.26 15.73
C ILE A 196 -23.34 -4.49 16.93
N PRO A 197 -23.72 -5.76 17.23
CA PRO A 197 -24.53 -6.09 18.39
C PRO A 197 -23.90 -5.56 19.69
N GLY A 198 -24.70 -4.87 20.50
CA GLY A 198 -24.25 -4.35 21.80
C GLY A 198 -23.39 -3.09 21.76
N ALA A 199 -23.02 -2.56 20.58
CA ALA A 199 -22.29 -1.29 20.47
C ALA A 199 -23.24 -0.07 20.37
N GLN A 200 -22.87 1.07 20.96
CA GLN A 200 -23.65 2.33 20.90
C GLN A 200 -23.24 3.18 19.70
N VAL A 201 -22.73 2.56 18.64
CA VAL A 201 -22.24 3.25 17.44
C VAL A 201 -23.03 2.78 16.25
N GLY A 202 -23.46 3.72 15.43
CA GLY A 202 -24.15 3.46 14.18
C GLY A 202 -23.17 3.23 13.04
N ALA A 203 -23.73 2.90 11.86
CA ALA A 203 -22.94 2.53 10.70
C ALA A 203 -22.10 3.69 10.16
N SER A 204 -22.58 4.93 10.31
CA SER A 204 -21.89 6.11 9.76
C SER A 204 -20.57 6.41 10.49
N LEU A 205 -20.55 6.29 11.82
CA LEU A 205 -19.32 6.49 12.60
C LEU A 205 -18.30 5.37 12.34
N LEU A 206 -18.76 4.13 12.19
CA LEU A 206 -17.90 3.01 11.81
C LEU A 206 -17.29 3.23 10.42
N ALA A 207 -18.12 3.63 9.45
CA ALA A 207 -17.66 3.95 8.10
C ALA A 207 -16.64 5.09 8.11
N HIS A 208 -16.92 6.19 8.82
CA HIS A 208 -15.97 7.29 8.99
C HIS A 208 -14.64 6.81 9.57
N THR A 209 -14.68 6.01 10.64
CA THR A 209 -13.46 5.48 11.29
C THR A 209 -12.62 4.64 10.33
N VAL A 210 -13.24 3.74 9.56
CA VAL A 210 -12.55 2.85 8.61
C VAL A 210 -11.98 3.64 7.42
N ILE A 211 -12.78 4.53 6.82
CA ILE A 211 -12.35 5.37 5.69
C ILE A 211 -11.21 6.27 6.12
N SER A 212 -11.35 7.01 7.22
CA SER A 212 -10.30 7.88 7.71
C SER A 212 -9.02 7.12 8.05
N LYS A 213 -9.13 5.90 8.59
CA LYS A 213 -7.95 5.08 8.87
C LYS A 213 -7.22 4.62 7.60
N PHE A 214 -7.95 4.09 6.62
CA PHE A 214 -7.35 3.34 5.51
C PHE A 214 -7.26 4.14 4.21
N ALA A 215 -8.27 4.94 3.88
CA ALA A 215 -8.25 5.78 2.69
C ALA A 215 -7.49 7.10 2.94
N ASP A 216 -7.71 7.73 4.10
CA ASP A 216 -7.09 9.01 4.43
C ASP A 216 -5.79 8.87 5.24
N HIS A 217 -5.37 7.65 5.54
CA HIS A 217 -4.16 7.33 6.31
C HIS A 217 -4.08 8.02 7.69
N LEU A 218 -5.22 8.28 8.34
CA LEU A 218 -5.26 8.88 9.67
C LEU A 218 -5.06 7.83 10.77
N PRO A 219 -4.05 7.97 11.63
CA PRO A 219 -3.84 7.02 12.71
C PRO A 219 -4.96 7.16 13.76
N LEU A 220 -5.36 6.03 14.38
CA LEU A 220 -6.52 5.98 15.27
C LEU A 220 -6.40 6.87 16.51
N ASN A 221 -5.18 7.19 16.97
CA ASN A 221 -4.97 8.17 18.05
C ASN A 221 -5.39 9.58 17.61
N ARG A 222 -5.15 9.96 16.35
CA ARG A 222 -5.55 11.26 15.81
C ARG A 222 -7.07 11.33 15.65
N ILE A 223 -7.70 10.25 15.18
CA ILE A 223 -9.17 10.16 15.10
C ILE A 223 -9.79 10.27 16.50
N SER A 224 -9.23 9.59 17.49
CA SER A 224 -9.66 9.71 18.91
C SER A 224 -9.60 11.16 19.41
N GLN A 225 -8.52 11.89 19.12
CA GLN A 225 -8.40 13.32 19.46
C GLN A 225 -9.39 14.20 18.69
N GLN A 226 -9.67 13.89 17.42
CA GLN A 226 -10.67 14.61 16.63
C GLN A 226 -12.07 14.47 17.25
N LEU A 227 -12.50 13.23 17.52
CA LEU A 227 -13.80 12.95 18.14
C LEU A 227 -13.91 13.56 19.55
N ALA A 228 -12.83 13.59 20.32
CA ALA A 228 -12.82 14.23 21.63
C ALA A 228 -13.09 15.75 21.54
N ARG A 229 -12.54 16.43 20.52
CA ARG A 229 -12.85 17.85 20.24
C ARG A 229 -14.31 18.05 19.81
N ASP A 230 -14.88 17.06 19.13
CA ASP A 230 -16.28 17.06 18.70
C ASP A 230 -17.25 16.62 19.82
N GLY A 231 -16.77 16.52 21.07
CA GLY A 231 -17.59 16.22 22.25
C GLY A 231 -17.72 14.74 22.60
N TYR A 232 -16.98 13.84 21.94
CA TYR A 232 -16.99 12.41 22.22
C TYR A 232 -15.61 11.85 22.55
N ASP A 233 -15.32 11.76 23.85
CA ASP A 233 -14.09 11.15 24.35
C ASP A 233 -14.12 9.62 24.21
N VAL A 234 -13.44 9.12 23.19
CA VAL A 234 -13.28 7.69 22.89
C VAL A 234 -11.82 7.28 22.94
N PRO A 235 -11.44 6.28 23.76
CA PRO A 235 -10.07 5.79 23.79
C PRO A 235 -9.70 5.10 22.47
N ARG A 236 -8.44 5.25 22.05
CA ARG A 236 -7.88 4.59 20.85
C ARG A 236 -8.21 3.10 20.78
N GLN A 237 -8.15 2.38 21.89
CA GLN A 237 -8.43 0.95 21.94
C GLN A 237 -9.84 0.61 21.42
N ARG A 238 -10.85 1.41 21.79
CA ARG A 238 -12.22 1.20 21.29
C ARG A 238 -12.32 1.42 19.78
N LEU A 239 -11.59 2.38 19.24
CA LEU A 239 -11.52 2.57 17.79
C LEU A 239 -10.84 1.37 17.10
N CYS A 240 -9.81 0.77 17.71
CA CYS A 240 -9.23 -0.48 17.21
C CYS A 240 -10.30 -1.59 17.18
N ASP A 241 -11.06 -1.74 18.27
CA ASP A 241 -12.11 -2.75 18.37
C ASP A 241 -13.20 -2.50 17.31
N TYR A 242 -13.58 -1.24 17.06
CA TYR A 242 -14.52 -0.88 16.00
C TYR A 242 -14.01 -1.26 14.61
N VAL A 243 -12.74 -1.00 14.31
CA VAL A 243 -12.14 -1.42 13.02
C VAL A 243 -12.19 -2.93 12.86
N LEU A 244 -11.88 -3.70 13.91
CA LEU A 244 -11.91 -5.16 13.87
C LEU A 244 -13.33 -5.70 13.68
N LEU A 245 -14.30 -5.15 14.43
CA LEU A 245 -15.70 -5.55 14.32
C LEU A 245 -16.29 -5.17 12.97
N SER A 246 -15.95 -4.00 12.42
CA SER A 246 -16.30 -3.62 11.06
C SER A 246 -15.74 -4.60 10.03
N ALA A 247 -14.49 -5.05 10.20
CA ALA A 247 -13.91 -6.06 9.32
C ALA A 247 -14.68 -7.39 9.42
N SER A 248 -15.09 -7.82 10.62
CA SER A 248 -15.91 -9.04 10.79
C SER A 248 -17.28 -8.92 10.12
N VAL A 249 -17.94 -7.76 10.24
CA VAL A 249 -19.24 -7.51 9.60
C VAL A 249 -19.12 -7.50 8.07
N LEU A 250 -18.01 -6.99 7.54
CA LEU A 250 -17.75 -6.89 6.10
C LEU A 250 -17.13 -8.15 5.50
N ALA A 251 -16.72 -9.14 6.30
CA ALA A 251 -16.04 -10.34 5.82
C ALA A 251 -16.82 -11.10 4.73
N PRO A 252 -18.15 -11.32 4.83
CA PRO A 252 -18.91 -11.99 3.77
C PRO A 252 -18.85 -11.25 2.43
N LEU A 253 -18.80 -9.91 2.46
CA LEU A 253 -18.66 -9.11 1.24
C LEU A 253 -17.25 -9.23 0.65
N ALA A 254 -16.22 -9.24 1.50
CA ALA A 254 -14.85 -9.46 1.06
C ALA A 254 -14.67 -10.85 0.40
N ASP A 255 -15.32 -11.88 0.95
CA ASP A 255 -15.32 -13.22 0.37
C ASP A 255 -16.01 -13.25 -1.00
N LEU A 256 -17.14 -12.54 -1.17
CA LEU A 256 -17.81 -12.41 -2.46
C LEU A 256 -16.95 -11.67 -3.48
N ILE A 257 -16.27 -10.58 -3.09
CA ILE A 257 -15.35 -9.85 -3.97
C ILE A 257 -14.18 -10.75 -4.40
N ARG A 258 -13.66 -11.55 -3.47
CA ARG A 258 -12.61 -12.54 -3.78
C ARG A 258 -13.11 -13.56 -4.80
N GLN A 259 -14.28 -14.15 -4.59
CA GLN A 259 -14.87 -15.11 -5.53
C GLN A 259 -15.07 -14.48 -6.92
N ASP A 260 -15.57 -13.25 -6.98
CA ASP A 260 -15.78 -12.53 -8.23
C ASP A 260 -14.46 -12.19 -8.95
N ALA A 261 -13.41 -11.86 -8.21
CA ALA A 261 -12.07 -11.69 -8.76
C ALA A 261 -11.48 -12.99 -9.31
N LEU A 262 -11.58 -14.08 -8.56
CA LEU A 262 -11.11 -15.40 -9.01
C LEU A 262 -11.89 -15.94 -10.21
N ALA A 263 -13.12 -15.46 -10.46
CA ALA A 263 -13.88 -15.77 -11.66
C ALA A 263 -13.41 -14.99 -12.91
N SER A 264 -12.48 -14.03 -12.76
CA SER A 264 -12.03 -13.20 -13.88
C SER A 264 -11.07 -13.96 -14.82
N PRO A 265 -11.20 -13.81 -16.16
CA PRO A 265 -10.33 -14.49 -17.12
C PRO A 265 -8.83 -14.21 -16.95
N VAL A 266 -8.50 -13.01 -16.48
CA VAL A 266 -7.13 -12.58 -16.19
C VAL A 266 -7.07 -12.00 -14.79
N LEU A 267 -6.10 -12.44 -13.99
CA LEU A 267 -5.75 -11.83 -12.71
C LEU A 267 -4.40 -11.13 -12.83
N HIS A 268 -4.34 -9.89 -12.36
CA HIS A 268 -3.09 -9.20 -12.14
C HIS A 268 -2.70 -9.36 -10.67
N SER A 269 -1.45 -9.69 -10.39
CA SER A 269 -0.95 -9.78 -9.02
C SER A 269 0.33 -8.98 -8.80
N ASP A 270 0.42 -8.40 -7.61
CA ASP A 270 1.59 -7.68 -7.09
C ASP A 270 1.66 -7.87 -5.58
N ASP A 271 2.84 -7.67 -5.00
CA ASP A 271 3.06 -7.81 -3.56
C ASP A 271 3.73 -6.55 -2.97
N THR A 272 3.28 -6.13 -1.80
CA THR A 272 3.90 -5.02 -1.06
C THR A 272 4.33 -5.49 0.32
N THR A 273 5.51 -5.05 0.77
CA THR A 273 5.99 -5.32 2.13
C THR A 273 5.19 -4.55 3.17
N VAL A 274 4.78 -5.22 4.23
CA VAL A 274 4.18 -4.60 5.41
C VAL A 274 4.99 -4.96 6.66
N PRO A 275 5.49 -3.98 7.43
CA PRO A 275 6.16 -4.26 8.70
C PRO A 275 5.13 -4.61 9.78
N GLN A 276 5.17 -5.84 10.28
CA GLN A 276 4.30 -6.31 11.36
C GLN A 276 5.05 -6.29 12.70
N LEU A 277 4.46 -5.66 13.71
CA LEU A 277 4.90 -5.81 15.10
C LEU A 277 4.44 -7.16 15.66
N GLU A 278 5.36 -7.88 16.29
CA GLU A 278 5.12 -9.21 16.86
C GLU A 278 5.60 -9.22 18.32
N LYS A 279 4.73 -9.65 19.24
CA LYS A 279 5.06 -9.66 20.67
C LYS A 279 6.29 -10.52 20.94
N GLY A 280 7.27 -9.98 21.65
CA GLY A 280 8.53 -10.67 21.96
C GLY A 280 9.62 -10.53 20.88
N ARG A 281 9.32 -9.90 19.75
CA ARG A 281 10.31 -9.62 18.70
C ARG A 281 10.82 -8.17 18.82
N ARG A 282 12.15 -8.00 18.78
CA ARG A 282 12.79 -6.67 18.88
C ARG A 282 12.65 -5.83 17.62
N GLN A 283 12.42 -6.46 16.47
CA GLN A 283 12.26 -5.80 15.17
C GLN A 283 10.96 -6.27 14.52
N THR A 284 10.43 -5.45 13.63
CA THR A 284 9.25 -5.80 12.83
C THR A 284 9.53 -6.99 11.94
N ARG A 285 8.57 -7.90 11.84
CA ARG A 285 8.57 -8.95 10.83
C ARG A 285 8.20 -8.33 9.49
N THR A 286 8.95 -8.64 8.43
CA THR A 286 8.56 -8.24 7.07
C THR A 286 7.51 -9.22 6.55
N CYS A 287 6.30 -8.73 6.38
CA CYS A 287 5.16 -9.48 5.86
C CYS A 287 4.77 -8.98 4.48
N ARG A 288 3.82 -9.65 3.83
CA ARG A 288 3.41 -9.37 2.45
C ARG A 288 1.91 -9.19 2.39
N LEU A 289 1.50 -8.10 1.75
CA LEU A 289 0.13 -7.89 1.32
C LEU A 289 0.10 -8.13 -0.20
N TRP A 290 -0.63 -9.14 -0.61
CA TRP A 290 -0.80 -9.54 -2.00
C TRP A 290 -2.04 -8.86 -2.55
N LEU A 291 -1.91 -8.21 -3.69
CA LEU A 291 -2.99 -7.65 -4.47
C LEU A 291 -3.38 -8.65 -5.56
N TYR A 292 -4.67 -8.82 -5.78
CA TYR A 292 -5.21 -9.53 -6.93
C TYR A 292 -6.32 -8.69 -7.57
N LEU A 293 -6.17 -8.41 -8.86
CA LEU A 293 -7.07 -7.54 -9.62
C LEU A 293 -7.60 -8.29 -10.84
N GLY A 294 -8.92 -8.44 -10.93
CA GLY A 294 -9.61 -9.11 -12.03
C GLY A 294 -9.73 -8.26 -13.28
N ARG A 295 -9.46 -8.85 -14.45
CA ARG A 295 -9.56 -8.25 -15.78
C ARG A 295 -10.16 -9.24 -16.79
N GLY A 296 -10.59 -8.68 -17.93
CA GLY A 296 -11.08 -9.45 -19.07
C GLY A 296 -12.57 -9.78 -19.02
N ARG A 297 -13.32 -9.19 -18.08
CA ARG A 297 -14.78 -9.35 -17.99
C ARG A 297 -15.50 -8.47 -19.00
N GLU A 298 -16.62 -8.96 -19.53
CA GLU A 298 -17.46 -8.25 -20.50
C GLU A 298 -18.21 -7.07 -19.87
N ASP A 299 -18.56 -7.17 -18.58
CA ASP A 299 -19.28 -6.14 -17.82
C ASP A 299 -18.40 -4.93 -17.45
N GLY A 300 -17.09 -4.99 -17.72
CA GLY A 300 -16.13 -3.93 -17.41
C GLY A 300 -15.83 -3.77 -15.91
N ILE A 301 -16.38 -4.61 -15.03
CA ILE A 301 -16.12 -4.56 -13.59
C ILE A 301 -14.70 -5.07 -13.31
N ILE A 302 -14.00 -4.41 -12.38
CA ILE A 302 -12.64 -4.74 -11.98
C ILE A 302 -12.66 -5.09 -10.48
N PRO A 303 -12.97 -6.34 -10.12
CA PRO A 303 -12.93 -6.77 -8.72
C PRO A 303 -11.48 -6.83 -8.21
N VAL A 304 -11.28 -6.38 -6.97
CA VAL A 304 -9.96 -6.33 -6.34
C VAL A 304 -10.06 -6.90 -4.94
N PHE A 305 -9.21 -7.87 -4.63
CA PHE A 305 -9.05 -8.35 -3.26
C PHE A 305 -7.58 -8.34 -2.84
N TYR A 306 -7.38 -8.32 -1.53
CA TYR A 306 -6.08 -8.40 -0.91
C TYR A 306 -6.02 -9.62 -0.01
N ASP A 307 -4.86 -10.24 0.08
CA ASP A 307 -4.59 -11.31 1.03
C ASP A 307 -3.21 -11.13 1.68
N TYR A 308 -2.98 -11.77 2.82
CA TYR A 308 -1.87 -11.47 3.69
C TYR A 308 -1.06 -12.71 4.05
N THR A 309 0.26 -12.61 3.93
CA THR A 309 1.17 -13.65 4.39
C THR A 309 2.27 -13.07 5.26
N THR A 310 2.75 -13.88 6.19
CA THR A 310 3.79 -13.47 7.14
C THR A 310 5.21 -13.62 6.59
N ASN A 311 5.36 -14.06 5.35
CA ASN A 311 6.61 -14.24 4.62
C ASN A 311 6.35 -14.09 3.10
N ARG A 312 7.39 -14.18 2.27
CA ARG A 312 7.28 -14.17 0.80
C ARG A 312 7.52 -15.57 0.22
N SER A 313 7.01 -16.63 0.84
CA SER A 313 7.09 -17.98 0.28
C SER A 313 6.05 -18.14 -0.84
N GLN A 314 6.28 -19.12 -1.71
CA GLN A 314 5.36 -19.48 -2.79
C GLN A 314 4.02 -20.05 -2.26
N GLU A 315 4.04 -20.70 -1.10
CA GLU A 315 2.89 -21.38 -0.52
C GLU A 315 1.67 -20.45 -0.34
N GLY A 316 1.90 -19.25 0.18
CA GLY A 316 0.84 -18.26 0.41
C GLY A 316 0.06 -17.86 -0.85
N PRO A 317 0.70 -17.25 -1.86
CA PRO A 317 0.00 -16.85 -3.08
C PRO A 317 -0.59 -18.03 -3.86
N LEU A 318 0.01 -19.23 -3.82
CA LEU A 318 -0.61 -20.42 -4.42
C LEU A 318 -1.85 -20.87 -3.66
N GLU A 319 -1.85 -20.77 -2.33
CA GLU A 319 -3.04 -21.03 -1.52
C GLU A 319 -4.16 -20.04 -1.84
N HIS A 320 -3.82 -18.75 -2.01
CA HIS A 320 -4.82 -17.74 -2.37
C HIS A 320 -5.50 -18.03 -3.71
N LEU A 321 -4.73 -18.60 -4.65
CA LEU A 321 -5.12 -18.91 -6.03
C LEU A 321 -5.50 -20.38 -6.25
N ARG A 322 -5.70 -21.16 -5.18
CA ARG A 322 -5.93 -22.61 -5.25
C ARG A 322 -6.96 -23.04 -6.29
N ASP A 323 -8.07 -22.32 -6.37
CA ASP A 323 -9.20 -22.63 -7.23
C ASP A 323 -9.24 -21.76 -8.50
N TYR A 324 -8.20 -20.95 -8.75
CA TYR A 324 -8.14 -20.05 -9.90
C TYR A 324 -7.87 -20.80 -11.21
N GLN A 325 -8.57 -20.41 -12.26
CA GLN A 325 -8.39 -20.92 -13.61
C GLN A 325 -8.34 -19.74 -14.59
N GLY A 326 -7.23 -19.57 -15.30
CA GLY A 326 -7.03 -18.44 -16.20
C GLY A 326 -5.60 -17.93 -16.22
N TYR A 327 -5.43 -16.68 -16.66
CA TYR A 327 -4.12 -16.08 -16.84
C TYR A 327 -3.73 -15.23 -15.63
N LEU A 328 -2.63 -15.58 -14.96
CA LEU A 328 -2.06 -14.77 -13.89
C LEU A 328 -0.92 -13.91 -14.45
N GLN A 329 -1.18 -12.61 -14.62
CA GLN A 329 -0.14 -11.64 -14.94
C GLN A 329 0.52 -11.11 -13.65
N ALA A 330 1.80 -11.43 -13.43
CA ALA A 330 2.55 -11.00 -12.26
C ALA A 330 3.98 -10.57 -12.62
N ASP A 331 4.73 -10.01 -11.65
CA ASP A 331 6.16 -9.78 -11.80
C ASP A 331 6.93 -11.10 -12.01
N ALA A 332 8.24 -11.02 -12.26
CA ALA A 332 9.12 -12.19 -12.39
C ALA A 332 9.48 -12.80 -11.03
N TYR A 333 8.55 -12.78 -10.06
CA TYR A 333 8.75 -13.41 -8.77
C TYR A 333 8.90 -14.93 -8.92
N ALA A 334 10.00 -15.46 -8.40
CA ALA A 334 10.33 -16.88 -8.50
C ALA A 334 9.27 -17.81 -7.88
N GLY A 335 8.41 -17.33 -6.98
CA GLY A 335 7.32 -18.12 -6.43
C GLY A 335 6.15 -18.33 -7.41
N TYR A 336 6.05 -17.57 -8.49
CA TYR A 336 5.14 -17.90 -9.60
C TYR A 336 5.81 -18.76 -10.68
N LEU A 337 7.15 -18.84 -10.66
CA LEU A 337 7.89 -19.69 -11.58
C LEU A 337 7.50 -21.15 -11.33
N ASN A 338 6.89 -21.80 -12.33
CA ASN A 338 6.30 -23.12 -12.24
C ASN A 338 4.98 -23.23 -11.45
N ALA A 339 4.25 -22.13 -11.21
CA ALA A 339 2.90 -22.21 -10.64
C ALA A 339 2.01 -23.20 -11.42
N GLU A 340 2.13 -23.23 -12.75
CA GLU A 340 1.51 -24.20 -13.67
C GLU A 340 1.76 -25.67 -13.31
N ARG A 341 2.92 -26.00 -12.71
CA ARG A 341 3.23 -27.38 -12.29
C ARG A 341 2.43 -27.80 -11.06
N THR A 342 2.08 -26.84 -10.21
CA THR A 342 1.29 -27.08 -8.99
C THR A 342 -0.20 -26.90 -9.26
N GLN A 343 -0.56 -25.98 -10.17
CA GLN A 343 -1.93 -25.61 -10.54
C GLN A 343 -2.05 -25.53 -12.07
N ALA A 344 -2.34 -26.67 -12.70
CA ALA A 344 -2.33 -26.79 -14.17
C ALA A 344 -3.31 -25.86 -14.90
N ALA A 345 -4.37 -25.39 -14.23
CA ALA A 345 -5.37 -24.50 -14.81
C ALA A 345 -4.97 -23.00 -14.73
N LEU A 346 -3.90 -22.67 -14.01
CA LEU A 346 -3.36 -21.32 -13.90
C LEU A 346 -2.19 -21.18 -14.87
N ILE A 347 -2.28 -20.23 -15.80
CA ILE A 347 -1.22 -19.91 -16.77
C ILE A 347 -0.51 -18.64 -16.34
N TRP A 348 0.79 -18.71 -16.05
CA TRP A 348 1.54 -17.54 -15.60
C TRP A 348 2.04 -16.70 -16.78
N CYS A 349 1.84 -15.39 -16.69
CA CYS A 349 2.19 -14.41 -17.71
C CYS A 349 3.10 -13.34 -17.09
N ALA A 350 4.27 -13.11 -17.68
CA ALA A 350 5.20 -12.09 -17.18
C ALA A 350 4.68 -10.66 -17.44
N CYS A 351 4.73 -9.81 -16.42
CA CYS A 351 4.30 -8.42 -16.52
C CYS A 351 5.32 -7.52 -17.26
N TRP A 352 4.91 -6.93 -18.38
CA TRP A 352 5.76 -6.02 -19.16
C TRP A 352 6.16 -4.74 -18.44
N SER A 353 5.30 -4.22 -17.55
CA SER A 353 5.65 -3.05 -16.73
C SER A 353 6.86 -3.34 -15.83
N HIS A 354 6.85 -4.50 -15.16
CA HIS A 354 7.98 -4.94 -14.34
C HIS A 354 9.23 -5.25 -15.17
N ALA A 355 9.07 -5.84 -16.37
CA ALA A 355 10.20 -6.06 -17.27
C ALA A 355 10.86 -4.75 -17.71
N ARG A 356 10.06 -3.74 -18.09
CA ARG A 356 10.53 -2.42 -18.50
C ARG A 356 11.40 -1.73 -17.43
N ARG A 357 11.01 -1.80 -16.16
CA ARG A 357 11.79 -1.19 -15.05
C ARG A 357 13.24 -1.66 -15.00
N SER A 358 13.51 -2.91 -15.40
CA SER A 358 14.88 -3.42 -15.46
C SER A 358 15.67 -2.84 -16.64
N PHE A 359 15.02 -2.60 -17.77
CA PHE A 359 15.66 -1.97 -18.95
C PHE A 359 15.93 -0.48 -18.73
N GLU A 360 15.05 0.25 -18.03
CA GLU A 360 15.27 1.67 -17.69
C GLU A 360 16.43 1.90 -16.70
N LYS A 361 16.80 0.89 -15.91
CA LYS A 361 18.01 0.95 -15.08
C LYS A 361 19.29 0.80 -15.88
N ILE A 362 19.21 0.23 -17.08
CA ILE A 362 20.36 -0.09 -17.94
C ILE A 362 20.56 0.99 -19.01
N ALA A 363 19.49 1.60 -19.52
CA ALA A 363 19.52 2.82 -20.34
C ALA A 363 19.73 4.07 -19.47
#